data_AF-A0A1E7H6Q9-F1
#
_entry.id   AF-A0A1E7H6Q9-F1
#
_cell.length_a   1.000
_cell.length_b   1.000
_cell.length_c   1.000
_cell.angle_alpha   90.00
_cell.angle_beta   90.00
_cell.angle_gamma   90.00
#
_symmetry.space_group_name_H-M   'P 1'
#
loop_
_entity.id
_entity.type
_entity.pdbx_description
1 polymer ?
#
loop_
_entity_poly.entity_id
_entity_poly.type
_entity_poly.pdbx_seq_one_letter_code
_entity_poly.pdbx_strand_id
1 'polypeptide(L)'
;MHSGTSSLAEIAYGFDLESLYLRIDPREGSFDAWEPDLGLRITISSKTIITIELIPSRSIDPLEEKFSVLKNGKALVFRETGVQCSVNELTEVAIPFALLGSNPKDELTFYVETIGNKLVRDRWPREGYIVLHAPDEDFERRLWLV
;
A
#
# COMPACT_ATOMS: atom_id res chain seq x y z
N MET A 1 19.62 -4.19 -22.30
CA MET A 1 18.76 -4.67 -21.20
C MET A 1 19.23 -3.97 -19.94
N HIS A 2 18.41 -3.12 -19.31
CA HIS A 2 18.74 -2.62 -17.98
C HIS A 2 18.47 -3.76 -16.99
N SER A 3 19.50 -4.17 -16.24
CA SER A 3 19.36 -5.12 -15.15
C SER A 3 18.64 -4.43 -13.99
N GLY A 4 17.31 -4.45 -14.02
CA GLY A 4 16.44 -3.86 -13.00
C GLY A 4 16.48 -4.66 -11.71
N THR A 5 17.45 -4.35 -10.85
CA THR A 5 17.35 -4.66 -9.42
C THR A 5 16.17 -3.87 -8.87
N SER A 6 15.26 -4.55 -8.15
CA SER A 6 14.08 -3.92 -7.55
C SER A 6 14.49 -2.79 -6.60
N SER A 7 13.84 -1.63 -6.65
CA SER A 7 14.03 -0.56 -5.65
C SER A 7 13.48 -0.94 -4.26
N LEU A 8 12.72 -2.03 -4.18
CA LEU A 8 12.11 -2.57 -2.96
C LEU A 8 12.96 -3.73 -2.42
N ALA A 9 13.12 -3.79 -1.10
CA ALA A 9 13.74 -4.92 -0.41
C ALA A 9 12.68 -5.98 -0.07
N GLU A 10 11.64 -5.56 0.65
CA GLU A 10 10.60 -6.41 1.23
C GLU A 10 9.26 -5.68 1.25
N ILE A 11 8.17 -6.45 1.15
CA ILE A 11 6.82 -5.99 1.44
C ILE A 11 6.19 -7.01 2.39
N ALA A 12 5.84 -6.55 3.58
CA ALA A 12 5.12 -7.31 4.58
C ALA A 12 3.67 -6.80 4.68
N TYR A 13 2.76 -7.69 5.07
CA TYR A 13 1.35 -7.34 5.26
C TYR A 13 0.76 -8.08 6.46
N GLY A 14 -0.24 -7.46 7.07
CA GLY A 14 -1.01 -8.00 8.20
C GLY A 14 -2.36 -7.30 8.29
N PHE A 15 -3.20 -7.66 9.24
CA PHE A 15 -4.50 -7.01 9.43
C PHE A 15 -5.03 -7.27 10.84
N ASP A 16 -5.84 -6.34 11.33
CA ASP A 16 -6.74 -6.54 12.48
C ASP A 16 -8.20 -6.55 12.00
N LEU A 17 -9.18 -6.49 12.90
CA LEU A 17 -10.60 -6.51 12.52
C LEU A 17 -11.06 -5.27 11.71
N GLU A 18 -10.30 -4.18 11.68
CA GLU A 18 -10.71 -2.90 11.09
C GLU A 18 -9.91 -2.54 9.82
N SER A 19 -8.62 -2.90 9.76
CA SER A 19 -7.67 -2.41 8.76
C SER A 19 -6.74 -3.49 8.18
N LEU A 20 -6.43 -3.34 6.89
CA LEU A 20 -5.28 -3.96 6.23
C LEU A 20 -4.03 -3.10 6.47
N TYR A 21 -2.95 -3.69 6.96
CA TYR A 21 -1.65 -3.06 7.14
C TYR A 21 -0.66 -3.54 6.09
N LEU A 22 0.09 -2.59 5.52
CA LEU A 22 1.20 -2.83 4.61
C LEU A 22 2.45 -2.13 5.12
N ARG A 23 3.58 -2.84 5.12
CA ARG A 23 4.92 -2.31 5.35
C ARG A 23 5.75 -2.52 4.09
N ILE A 24 6.44 -1.47 3.65
CA ILE A 24 7.22 -1.44 2.40
C ILE A 24 8.63 -0.92 2.72
N ASP A 25 9.63 -1.77 2.53
CA ASP A 25 11.03 -1.48 2.84
C ASP A 25 11.81 -1.17 1.55
N PRO A 26 12.51 -0.02 1.46
CA PRO A 26 13.35 0.33 0.31
C PRO A 26 14.64 -0.49 0.32
N ARG A 27 15.14 -0.89 -0.85
CA ARG A 27 16.35 -1.72 -0.96
C ARG A 27 17.61 -1.04 -0.40
N GLU A 28 17.69 0.27 -0.48
CA GLU A 28 18.84 1.07 -0.04
C GLU A 28 18.71 1.54 1.43
N GLY A 29 17.76 0.98 2.19
CA GLY A 29 17.60 1.20 3.64
C GLY A 29 16.86 2.50 4.02
N SER A 30 16.84 3.51 3.15
CA SER A 30 15.94 4.67 3.27
C SER A 30 15.36 5.05 1.91
N PHE A 31 14.18 5.67 1.96
CA PHE A 31 13.54 6.32 0.81
C PHE A 31 14.23 7.63 0.39
N ASP A 32 15.07 8.23 1.23
CA ASP A 32 15.82 9.46 0.89
C ASP A 32 16.83 9.24 -0.25
N ALA A 33 17.23 7.98 -0.50
CA ALA A 33 18.12 7.60 -1.60
C ALA A 33 17.39 7.47 -2.96
N TRP A 34 16.06 7.50 -2.98
CA TRP A 34 15.27 7.34 -4.22
C TRP A 34 15.30 8.59 -5.10
N GLU A 35 15.13 8.40 -6.42
CA GLU A 35 14.96 9.51 -7.37
C GLU A 35 13.77 10.42 -6.92
N PRO A 36 13.84 11.76 -7.05
CA PRO A 36 12.81 12.69 -6.54
C PRO A 36 11.41 12.59 -7.17
N ASP A 37 11.27 11.84 -8.26
CA ASP A 37 10.00 11.51 -8.93
C ASP A 37 9.62 10.02 -8.83
N LEU A 38 10.42 9.20 -8.16
CA LEU A 38 10.11 7.79 -7.93
C LEU A 38 9.10 7.67 -6.78
N GLY A 39 7.85 7.38 -7.14
CA GLY A 39 6.76 7.14 -6.22
C GLY A 39 6.46 5.65 -6.01
N LEU A 40 5.65 5.39 -4.99
CA LEU A 40 4.96 4.12 -4.79
C LEU A 40 3.51 4.27 -5.23
N ARG A 41 2.96 3.23 -5.88
CA ARG A 41 1.52 3.04 -6.04
C ARG A 41 1.13 1.70 -5.44
N ILE A 42 0.26 1.74 -4.44
CA ILE A 42 -0.36 0.56 -3.84
C ILE A 42 -1.78 0.47 -4.44
N THR A 43 -2.15 -0.68 -4.99
CA THR A 43 -3.51 -0.92 -5.48
C THR A 43 -4.10 -2.14 -4.78
N ILE A 44 -5.20 -1.93 -4.06
CA ILE A 44 -5.97 -2.96 -3.35
C ILE A 44 -7.36 -3.05 -4.01
N SER A 45 -7.83 -4.27 -4.30
CA SER A 45 -9.12 -4.52 -4.94
C SER A 45 -9.94 -5.53 -4.15
N SER A 46 -11.19 -5.18 -3.86
CA SER A 46 -12.24 -6.08 -3.36
C SER A 46 -13.56 -5.65 -4.01
N LYS A 47 -14.62 -5.34 -3.26
CA LYS A 47 -15.83 -4.70 -3.82
C LYS A 47 -15.57 -3.34 -4.47
N THR A 48 -14.53 -2.63 -4.03
CA THR A 48 -14.03 -1.41 -4.67
C THR A 48 -12.50 -1.48 -4.82
N ILE A 49 -11.97 -0.67 -5.74
CA ILE A 49 -10.53 -0.52 -5.96
C ILE A 49 -10.08 0.73 -5.21
N ILE A 50 -9.12 0.57 -4.30
CA ILE A 50 -8.42 1.65 -3.62
C ILE A 50 -6.99 1.72 -4.16
N THR A 51 -6.61 2.89 -4.66
CA THR A 51 -5.24 3.17 -5.09
C THR A 51 -4.67 4.26 -4.20
N ILE A 52 -3.49 4.00 -3.63
CA ILE A 52 -2.74 4.94 -2.80
C ILE A 52 -1.45 5.26 -3.54
N GLU A 53 -1.23 6.53 -3.89
CA GLU A 53 0.00 6.98 -4.53
C GLU A 53 0.76 7.89 -3.57
N LEU A 54 2.07 7.72 -3.46
CA LEU A 54 2.94 8.58 -2.66
C LEU A 54 4.30 8.77 -3.32
N ILE A 55 5.00 9.86 -3.00
CA ILE A 55 6.40 10.08 -3.39
C ILE A 55 7.24 10.18 -2.10
N PRO A 56 7.87 9.08 -1.67
CA PRO A 56 8.53 9.01 -0.37
C PRO A 56 9.64 10.05 -0.17
N SER A 57 10.49 10.25 -1.17
CA SER A 57 11.71 11.09 -1.17
C SER A 57 11.46 12.61 -1.13
N ARG A 58 10.21 13.07 -1.09
CA ARG A 58 9.87 14.52 -1.11
C ARG A 58 9.76 15.15 0.27
N SER A 59 10.09 16.44 0.33
CA SER A 59 10.07 17.33 1.50
C SER A 59 9.81 18.77 0.99
N ILE A 60 9.13 19.70 1.67
CA ILE A 60 8.43 19.72 2.97
C ILE A 60 7.12 20.54 2.81
N ASP A 61 6.14 20.27 3.68
CA ASP A 61 4.90 21.05 3.97
C ASP A 61 3.75 21.09 2.92
N PRO A 62 2.47 21.06 3.36
CA PRO A 62 1.90 20.43 4.55
C PRO A 62 1.60 18.93 4.29
N LEU A 63 0.95 18.26 5.24
CA LEU A 63 0.55 16.83 5.17
C LEU A 63 -0.31 16.43 3.94
N GLU A 64 -0.79 17.38 3.14
CA GLU A 64 -1.83 17.17 2.13
C GLU A 64 -1.32 16.82 0.73
N GLU A 65 -0.01 16.95 0.45
CA GLU A 65 0.55 16.71 -0.90
C GLU A 65 1.47 15.46 -1.01
N LYS A 66 1.74 14.72 0.08
CA LYS A 66 2.55 13.49 0.01
C LYS A 66 1.80 12.26 -0.49
N PHE A 67 0.48 12.21 -0.32
CA PHE A 67 -0.34 11.03 -0.57
C PHE A 67 -1.60 11.39 -1.35
N SER A 68 -1.93 10.62 -2.37
CA SER A 68 -3.26 10.61 -2.98
C SER A 68 -3.96 9.29 -2.66
N VAL A 69 -5.26 9.34 -2.38
CA VAL A 69 -6.10 8.14 -2.25
C VAL A 69 -7.21 8.25 -3.27
N LEU A 70 -7.30 7.26 -4.16
CA LEU A 70 -8.32 7.16 -5.19
C LEU A 70 -9.21 5.96 -4.91
N LYS A 71 -10.53 6.15 -4.99
CA LYS A 71 -11.53 5.08 -4.95
C LYS A 71 -12.17 4.93 -6.33
N ASN A 72 -12.02 3.76 -6.94
CA ASN A 72 -12.42 3.48 -8.33
C ASN A 72 -11.91 4.57 -9.31
N GLY A 73 -10.66 5.01 -9.15
CA GLY A 73 -10.03 6.04 -9.98
C GLY A 73 -10.45 7.49 -9.71
N LYS A 74 -11.30 7.74 -8.69
CA LYS A 74 -11.68 9.11 -8.26
C LYS A 74 -10.94 9.48 -6.99
N ALA A 75 -10.25 10.61 -6.98
CA ALA A 75 -9.58 11.14 -5.79
C ALA A 75 -10.57 11.37 -4.64
N LEU A 76 -10.16 11.04 -3.42
CA LEU A 76 -10.86 11.30 -2.17
C LEU A 76 -10.11 12.34 -1.33
N VAL A 77 -10.82 13.00 -0.42
CA VAL A 77 -10.21 13.85 0.61
C VAL A 77 -9.53 12.94 1.63
N PHE A 78 -8.19 12.93 1.66
CA PHE A 78 -7.38 11.98 2.44
C PHE A 78 -7.88 11.81 3.89
N ARG A 79 -8.13 12.93 4.58
CA ARG A 79 -8.58 12.97 6.00
C ARG A 79 -9.93 12.27 6.25
N GLU A 80 -10.76 12.11 5.23
CA GLU A 80 -12.08 11.45 5.32
C GLU A 80 -12.01 9.94 5.04
N THR A 81 -10.87 9.43 4.53
CA THR A 81 -10.73 8.03 4.11
C THR A 81 -10.46 7.05 5.25
N GLY A 82 -9.98 7.56 6.40
CA GLY A 82 -9.45 6.75 7.49
C GLY A 82 -8.11 6.07 7.18
N VAL A 83 -7.53 6.25 5.99
CA VAL A 83 -6.20 5.76 5.65
C VAL A 83 -5.16 6.47 6.52
N GLN A 84 -4.25 5.70 7.10
CA GLN A 84 -3.09 6.24 7.81
C GLN A 84 -1.84 5.86 7.02
N CYS A 85 -0.92 6.81 6.85
CA CYS A 85 0.36 6.58 6.19
C CYS A 85 1.49 7.17 7.03
N SER A 86 2.58 6.42 7.18
CA SER A 86 3.85 6.87 7.73
C SER A 86 4.94 6.63 6.69
N VAL A 87 5.86 7.59 6.54
CA VAL A 87 7.03 7.48 5.66
C VAL A 87 8.23 8.04 6.40
N ASN A 88 9.21 7.17 6.64
CA ASN A 88 10.50 7.49 7.22
C ASN A 88 11.56 6.62 6.50
N GLU A 89 12.42 5.90 7.22
CA GLU A 89 13.30 4.85 6.65
C GLU A 89 12.49 3.81 5.82
N LEU A 90 11.28 3.49 6.27
CA LEU A 90 10.33 2.62 5.59
C LEU A 90 8.93 3.29 5.47
N THR A 91 8.03 2.68 4.69
CA THR A 91 6.65 3.16 4.48
C THR A 91 5.67 2.18 5.12
N GLU A 92 4.78 2.69 5.96
CA GLU A 92 3.67 1.94 6.58
C GLU A 92 2.34 2.56 6.17
N VAL A 93 1.37 1.71 5.83
CA VAL A 93 0.03 2.14 5.41
C VAL A 93 -1.03 1.25 6.07
N ALA A 94 -2.02 1.89 6.72
CA ALA A 94 -3.24 1.24 7.19
C ALA A 94 -4.41 1.63 6.28
N ILE A 95 -5.14 0.64 5.76
CA ILE A 95 -6.30 0.82 4.87
C ILE A 95 -7.54 0.20 5.54
N PRO A 96 -8.54 1.00 5.97
CA PRO A 96 -9.74 0.46 6.59
C PRO A 96 -10.55 -0.44 5.62
N PHE A 97 -11.03 -1.60 6.10
CA PHE A 97 -11.89 -2.49 5.30
C PHE A 97 -13.22 -1.82 4.90
N ALA A 98 -13.72 -0.91 5.73
CA ALA A 98 -14.88 -0.06 5.42
C ALA A 98 -14.66 0.81 4.17
N LEU A 99 -13.44 1.31 3.95
CA LEU A 99 -13.10 2.08 2.74
C LEU A 99 -13.12 1.19 1.49
N LEU A 100 -12.64 -0.03 1.61
CA LEU A 100 -12.64 -1.05 0.55
C LEU A 100 -14.05 -1.57 0.22
N GLY A 101 -15.01 -1.42 1.15
CA GLY A 101 -16.35 -1.97 1.06
C GLY A 101 -16.41 -3.48 1.29
N SER A 102 -15.36 -4.02 1.92
CA SER A 102 -15.21 -5.45 2.20
C SER A 102 -15.99 -5.83 3.46
N ASN A 103 -16.67 -6.97 3.39
CA ASN A 103 -17.28 -7.65 4.53
C ASN A 103 -16.30 -8.72 5.04
N PRO A 104 -16.46 -9.24 6.26
CA PRO A 104 -15.74 -10.42 6.73
C PRO A 104 -15.80 -11.57 5.72
N LYS A 105 -14.65 -12.22 5.48
CA LYS A 105 -14.40 -13.28 4.48
C LYS A 105 -14.45 -12.86 3.01
N ASP A 106 -14.69 -11.60 2.67
CA ASP A 106 -14.54 -11.16 1.27
C ASP A 106 -13.07 -11.30 0.83
N GLU A 107 -12.87 -11.74 -0.42
CA GLU A 107 -11.55 -11.75 -1.05
C GLU A 107 -11.06 -10.31 -1.28
N LEU A 108 -9.76 -10.14 -1.06
CA LEU A 108 -8.99 -8.93 -1.26
C LEU A 108 -7.73 -9.30 -2.05
N THR A 109 -7.44 -8.53 -3.09
CA THR A 109 -6.20 -8.66 -3.86
C THR A 109 -5.40 -7.38 -3.79
N PHE A 110 -4.07 -7.46 -3.74
CA PHE A 110 -3.23 -6.26 -3.83
C PHE A 110 -1.90 -6.49 -4.57
N TYR A 111 -1.34 -5.38 -5.04
CA TYR A 111 0.02 -5.27 -5.54
C TYR A 111 0.56 -3.86 -5.30
N VAL A 112 1.89 -3.74 -5.37
CA VAL A 112 2.63 -2.48 -5.23
C VAL A 112 3.46 -2.25 -6.49
N GLU A 113 3.49 -1.03 -6.99
CA GLU A 113 4.32 -0.59 -8.11
C GLU A 113 5.28 0.52 -7.65
N THR A 114 6.48 0.57 -8.22
CA THR A 114 7.30 1.78 -8.21
C THR A 114 7.08 2.54 -9.52
N ILE A 115 6.72 3.82 -9.43
CA ILE A 115 6.37 4.66 -10.58
C ILE A 115 7.40 5.77 -10.71
N GLY A 116 8.11 5.83 -11.83
CA GLY A 116 9.06 6.91 -12.14
C GLY A 116 8.83 7.43 -13.55
N ASN A 117 8.85 8.75 -13.74
CA ASN A 117 8.56 9.41 -15.01
C ASN A 117 7.22 8.96 -15.64
N LYS A 118 6.20 8.74 -14.80
CA LYS A 118 4.85 8.21 -15.14
C LYS A 118 4.81 6.77 -15.71
N LEU A 119 5.92 6.04 -15.63
CA LEU A 119 6.02 4.64 -16.06
C LEU A 119 6.22 3.72 -14.85
N VAL A 120 5.64 2.52 -14.91
CA VAL A 120 5.93 1.46 -13.95
C VAL A 120 7.40 1.04 -14.15
N ARG A 121 8.20 1.15 -13.09
CA ARG A 121 9.62 0.74 -13.06
C ARG A 121 9.77 -0.69 -12.55
N ASP A 122 9.00 -1.04 -11.52
CA ASP A 122 8.94 -2.37 -10.94
C ASP A 122 7.56 -2.64 -10.32
N ARG A 123 7.23 -3.91 -10.08
CA ARG A 123 5.95 -4.35 -9.51
C ARG A 123 6.14 -5.57 -8.60
N TRP A 124 5.46 -5.57 -7.46
CA TRP A 124 5.44 -6.68 -6.51
C TRP A 124 3.98 -7.08 -6.19
N PRO A 125 3.63 -8.39 -6.26
CA PRO A 125 4.41 -9.44 -6.91
C PRO A 125 4.60 -9.14 -8.40
N ARG A 126 5.68 -9.65 -9.00
CA ARG A 126 6.01 -9.38 -10.42
C ARG A 126 4.87 -9.74 -11.36
N GLU A 127 4.20 -10.85 -11.07
CA GLU A 127 3.03 -11.34 -11.78
C GLU A 127 1.89 -11.61 -10.79
N GLY A 128 0.64 -11.51 -11.25
CA GLY A 128 -0.54 -11.71 -10.41
C GLY A 128 -0.72 -10.63 -9.33
N TYR A 129 -1.15 -11.07 -8.14
CA TYR A 129 -1.51 -10.27 -6.97
C TYR A 129 -1.27 -11.12 -5.72
N ILE A 130 -1.07 -10.49 -4.56
CA ILE A 130 -1.28 -11.18 -3.28
C ILE A 130 -2.80 -11.32 -3.07
N VAL A 131 -3.25 -12.49 -2.62
CA VAL A 131 -4.66 -12.77 -2.29
C VAL A 131 -4.77 -12.97 -0.77
N LEU A 132 -5.72 -12.29 -0.15
CA LEU A 132 -6.08 -12.42 1.26
C LEU A 132 -7.60 -12.33 1.44
N HIS A 133 -8.09 -12.63 2.64
CA HIS A 133 -9.51 -12.53 2.97
C HIS A 133 -9.66 -11.56 4.14
N ALA A 134 -10.69 -10.72 4.12
CA ALA A 134 -11.02 -9.86 5.25
C ALA A 134 -11.30 -10.73 6.49
N PRO A 135 -10.76 -10.38 7.67
CA PRO A 135 -10.96 -11.17 8.87
C PRO A 135 -12.42 -11.18 9.30
N ASP A 136 -12.79 -12.23 10.04
CA ASP A 136 -14.02 -12.30 10.82
C ASP A 136 -13.70 -12.25 12.32
N GLU A 137 -14.72 -12.09 13.16
CA GLU A 137 -14.59 -12.01 14.63
C GLU A 137 -13.90 -13.23 15.27
N ASP A 138 -13.89 -14.35 14.55
CA ASP A 138 -13.20 -15.60 14.92
C ASP A 138 -11.71 -15.63 14.51
N PHE A 139 -11.23 -14.70 13.68
CA PHE A 139 -9.89 -14.74 13.10
C PHE A 139 -8.79 -14.80 14.17
N GLU A 140 -8.87 -13.92 15.19
CA GLU A 140 -7.93 -13.93 16.32
C GLU A 140 -7.94 -15.27 17.06
N ARG A 141 -9.12 -15.88 17.24
CA ARG A 141 -9.29 -17.17 17.92
C ARG A 141 -8.63 -18.32 17.16
N ARG A 142 -8.52 -18.23 15.82
CA ARG A 142 -7.90 -19.26 14.97
C ARG A 142 -6.37 -19.19 15.00
N LEU A 143 -5.78 -18.01 15.18
CA LEU A 143 -4.32 -17.84 15.26
C LEU A 143 -3.70 -18.38 16.56
N TRP A 144 -4.51 -18.58 17.61
CA TRP A 144 -4.06 -19.07 18.92
C TRP A 144 -4.16 -20.59 19.09
N LEU A 145 -4.62 -21.31 18.06
CA LEU A 145 -4.61 -22.77 18.00
C LEU A 145 -3.35 -23.25 17.27
N VAL A 146 -2.25 -23.33 18.02
CA VAL A 146 -0.94 -23.86 17.57
C VAL A 146 -0.56 -25.07 18.41
#